data_AF-A0A9D5DVZ3-F1
#
_entry.id   AF-A0A9D5DVZ3-F1
#
_cell.length_a   1.000
_cell.length_b   1.000
_cell.length_c   1.000
_cell.angle_alpha   90.00
_cell.angle_beta   90.00
_cell.angle_gamma   90.00
#
_symmetry.space_group_name_H-M   'P 1'
#
loop_
_entity.id
_entity.type
_entity.pdbx_description
1 polymer ?
#
loop_
_entity_poly.entity_id
_entity_poly.type
_entity_poly.pdbx_seq_one_letter_code
_entity_poly.pdbx_strand_id
1 'polypeptide(L)'
;MRVLNSLAILLSITFGMPLALAADASVTISSPAENAKVSHTSKVDVSYDVVPGMSGDHVHLYVDEMEAVVLRKLKGVHTLDPLTTGKHTICIKIVNKGHTPIGTQACTHVNAV
;
A
#
# COMPACT_ATOMS: atom_id res chain seq x y z
N MET A 1 30.37 56.86 -38.59
CA MET A 1 29.77 55.59 -39.05
C MET A 1 30.63 54.42 -38.61
N ARG A 2 30.20 53.67 -37.59
CA ARG A 2 30.67 52.30 -37.29
C ARG A 2 29.49 51.56 -36.67
N VAL A 3 28.85 50.70 -37.46
CA VAL A 3 27.73 49.85 -37.03
C VAL A 3 28.32 48.61 -36.33
N LEU A 4 28.01 48.42 -35.05
CA LEU A 4 28.30 47.19 -34.31
C LEU A 4 27.22 46.16 -34.68
N ASN A 5 27.64 45.05 -35.28
CA ASN A 5 26.76 43.93 -35.60
C ASN A 5 26.84 42.90 -34.46
N SER A 6 25.98 43.04 -33.46
CA SER A 6 25.86 42.05 -32.37
C SER A 6 24.90 40.94 -32.78
N LEU A 7 25.45 39.80 -33.19
CA LEU A 7 24.68 38.60 -33.52
C LEU A 7 24.20 37.94 -32.21
N ALA A 8 22.95 38.19 -31.83
CA ALA A 8 22.32 37.57 -30.66
C ALA A 8 21.79 36.17 -31.03
N ILE A 9 22.47 35.11 -30.57
CA ILE A 9 21.99 33.73 -30.67
C ILE A 9 21.06 33.47 -29.48
N LEU A 10 19.75 33.44 -29.75
CA LEU A 10 18.73 33.00 -28.79
C LEU A 10 18.75 31.47 -28.70
N LEU A 11 19.37 30.92 -27.66
CA LEU A 11 19.31 29.51 -27.33
C LEU A 11 18.04 29.23 -26.52
N SER A 12 16.96 28.84 -27.20
CA SER A 12 15.72 28.38 -26.58
C SER A 12 15.90 26.97 -26.02
N ILE A 13 16.18 26.86 -24.71
CA ILE A 13 16.21 25.59 -23.98
C ILE A 13 14.77 25.19 -23.66
N THR A 14 14.20 24.26 -24.42
CA THR A 14 12.95 23.59 -24.07
C THR A 14 13.23 22.52 -23.01
N PHE A 15 13.01 22.86 -21.75
CA PHE A 15 13.14 21.92 -20.64
C PHE A 15 11.89 21.02 -20.59
N GLY A 16 11.92 19.90 -21.32
CA GLY A 16 10.88 18.87 -21.26
C GLY A 16 10.99 18.09 -19.96
N MET A 17 10.26 18.49 -18.91
CA MET A 17 10.14 17.66 -17.72
C MET A 17 9.20 16.48 -18.00
N PRO A 18 9.61 15.23 -17.78
CA PRO A 18 8.68 14.12 -17.80
C PRO A 18 7.69 14.28 -16.64
N LEU A 19 6.39 14.26 -16.95
CA LEU A 19 5.33 14.13 -15.95
C LEU A 19 5.43 12.73 -15.34
N ALA A 20 6.05 12.61 -14.18
CA ALA A 20 5.95 11.40 -13.36
C ALA A 20 4.54 11.36 -12.75
N LEU A 21 3.65 10.56 -13.33
CA LEU A 21 2.36 10.25 -12.72
C LEU A 21 2.59 9.33 -11.53
N ALA A 22 2.25 9.79 -10.33
CA ALA A 22 2.24 8.94 -9.15
C ALA A 22 1.11 7.92 -9.27
N ALA A 23 1.38 6.66 -8.96
CA ALA A 23 0.36 5.63 -8.91
C ALA A 23 -0.63 5.90 -7.78
N ASP A 24 -1.93 5.67 -8.05
CA ASP A 24 -2.97 5.73 -7.03
C ASP A 24 -2.71 4.70 -5.92
N ALA A 25 -3.07 5.06 -4.69
CA ALA A 25 -2.94 4.17 -3.55
C ALA A 25 -3.91 2.98 -3.70
N SER A 26 -3.42 1.76 -3.45
CA SER A 26 -4.24 0.55 -3.51
C SER A 26 -3.72 -0.50 -2.53
N VAL A 27 -4.63 -1.34 -2.06
CA VAL A 27 -4.34 -2.50 -1.23
C VAL A 27 -5.14 -3.67 -1.80
N THR A 28 -4.51 -4.82 -1.97
CA THR A 28 -5.16 -6.07 -2.36
C THR A 28 -4.77 -7.17 -1.39
N ILE A 29 -5.78 -7.93 -0.93
CA ILE A 29 -5.59 -9.19 -0.20
C ILE A 29 -6.08 -10.31 -1.13
N SER A 30 -5.19 -11.19 -1.58
CA SER A 30 -5.52 -12.30 -2.48
C SER A 30 -5.78 -13.61 -1.74
N SER A 31 -5.29 -13.71 -0.50
CA SER A 31 -5.60 -14.79 0.44
C SER A 31 -5.53 -14.24 1.86
N PRO A 32 -6.38 -14.69 2.79
CA PRO A 32 -7.53 -15.57 2.55
C PRO A 32 -8.62 -14.86 1.72
N ALA A 33 -9.36 -15.64 0.93
CA ALA A 33 -10.50 -15.14 0.18
C ALA A 33 -11.63 -14.69 1.12
N GLU A 34 -12.49 -13.81 0.63
CA GLU A 34 -13.66 -13.33 1.36
C GLU A 34 -14.56 -14.52 1.77
N ASN A 35 -14.96 -14.55 3.05
CA ASN A 35 -15.69 -15.61 3.73
C ASN A 35 -14.96 -16.98 3.79
N ALA A 36 -13.63 -17.02 3.63
CA ALA A 36 -12.88 -18.27 3.74
C ALA A 36 -13.04 -18.91 5.13
N LYS A 37 -13.15 -20.24 5.14
CA LYS A 37 -13.01 -21.03 6.37
C LYS A 37 -11.53 -21.30 6.61
N VAL A 38 -11.04 -20.84 7.75
CA VAL A 38 -9.65 -21.08 8.19
C VAL A 38 -9.67 -21.97 9.44
N SER A 39 -8.60 -22.70 9.71
CA SER A 39 -8.54 -23.56 10.89
C SER A 39 -8.25 -22.72 12.14
N HIS A 40 -8.99 -22.95 13.23
CA HIS A 40 -8.72 -22.32 14.53
C HIS A 40 -7.40 -22.82 15.18
N THR A 41 -6.82 -23.92 14.69
CA THR A 41 -5.58 -24.49 15.24
C THR A 41 -4.35 -24.24 14.37
N SER A 42 -4.54 -23.78 13.14
CA SER A 42 -3.45 -23.56 12.18
C SER A 42 -3.22 -22.08 11.95
N LYS A 43 -1.99 -21.76 11.57
CA LYS A 43 -1.62 -20.42 11.13
C LYS A 43 -2.38 -20.03 9.85
N VAL A 44 -2.56 -18.73 9.65
CA VAL A 44 -3.30 -18.18 8.50
C VAL A 44 -2.37 -17.35 7.64
N ASP A 45 -2.20 -17.74 6.38
CA ASP A 45 -1.40 -16.99 5.42
C ASP A 45 -2.21 -15.87 4.75
N VAL A 46 -1.73 -14.64 4.92
CA VAL A 46 -2.27 -13.43 4.31
C VAL A 46 -1.37 -13.01 3.16
N SER A 47 -1.83 -13.22 1.92
CA SER A 47 -1.15 -12.83 0.69
C SER A 47 -1.65 -11.47 0.22
N TYR A 48 -0.74 -10.54 -0.05
CA TYR A 48 -1.08 -9.16 -0.33
C TYR A 48 -0.17 -8.46 -1.34
N ASP A 49 -0.68 -7.37 -1.90
CA ASP A 49 0.03 -6.41 -2.76
C ASP A 49 -0.48 -5.00 -2.46
N VAL A 50 0.43 -4.04 -2.31
CA VAL A 50 0.13 -2.68 -1.83
C VAL A 50 0.90 -1.64 -2.63
N VAL A 51 0.18 -0.60 -3.06
CA VAL A 51 0.74 0.64 -3.58
C VAL A 51 0.40 1.75 -2.57
N PRO A 52 1.36 2.29 -1.80
CA PRO A 52 1.06 3.28 -0.76
C PRO A 52 0.48 4.60 -1.27
N GLY A 53 0.74 4.94 -2.54
CA GLY A 53 0.47 6.27 -3.11
C GLY A 53 1.33 7.37 -2.49
N MET A 54 1.08 8.62 -2.85
CA MET A 54 1.91 9.76 -2.41
C MET A 54 1.79 10.07 -0.90
N SER A 55 0.64 9.75 -0.29
CA SER A 55 0.33 10.09 1.10
C SER A 55 0.67 8.97 2.10
N GLY A 56 0.96 7.76 1.60
CA GLY A 56 1.30 6.60 2.43
C GLY A 56 2.78 6.53 2.76
N ASP A 57 3.10 6.18 4.00
CA ASP A 57 4.47 5.94 4.45
C ASP A 57 4.78 4.44 4.51
N HIS A 58 3.96 3.67 5.23
CA HIS A 58 4.08 2.22 5.33
C HIS A 58 2.72 1.55 5.58
N VAL A 59 2.73 0.23 5.84
CA VAL A 59 1.53 -0.60 5.83
C VAL A 59 1.45 -1.45 7.09
N HIS A 60 0.27 -1.53 7.68
CA HIS A 60 -0.04 -2.36 8.85
C HIS A 60 -1.09 -3.39 8.50
N LEU A 61 -1.00 -4.55 9.16
CA LEU A 61 -2.02 -5.59 9.15
C LEU A 61 -2.74 -5.59 10.49
N TYR A 62 -4.08 -5.65 10.43
CA TYR A 62 -4.98 -5.67 11.57
C TYR A 62 -5.82 -6.95 11.59
N VAL A 63 -6.13 -7.42 12.78
CA VAL A 63 -7.15 -8.45 13.05
C VAL A 63 -8.16 -7.83 14.01
N ASP A 64 -9.43 -7.79 13.61
CA ASP A 64 -10.53 -7.21 14.41
C ASP A 64 -10.23 -5.80 14.94
N GLU A 65 -9.77 -4.91 14.04
CA GLU A 65 -9.35 -3.53 14.33
C GLU A 65 -8.10 -3.38 15.22
N MET A 66 -7.53 -4.47 15.74
CA MET A 66 -6.27 -4.44 16.49
C MET A 66 -5.08 -4.61 15.56
N GLU A 67 -4.07 -3.76 15.70
CA GLU A 67 -2.82 -3.90 14.93
C GLU A 67 -2.14 -5.21 15.31
N ALA A 68 -1.93 -6.07 14.32
CA ALA A 68 -1.25 -7.34 14.49
C ALA A 68 0.24 -7.21 14.14
N VAL A 69 0.57 -6.50 13.05
CA VAL A 69 1.97 -6.33 12.60
C VAL A 69 2.16 -5.15 11.65
N VAL A 70 3.38 -4.60 11.65
CA VAL A 70 3.89 -3.71 10.60
C VAL A 70 4.46 -4.53 9.43
N LEU A 71 3.89 -4.40 8.24
CA LEU A 71 4.34 -5.09 7.04
C LEU A 71 5.53 -4.33 6.41
N ARG A 72 6.72 -4.96 6.45
CA ARG A 72 7.97 -4.37 5.91
C ARG A 72 8.14 -4.52 4.40
N LYS A 73 7.29 -5.32 3.77
CA LYS A 73 7.24 -5.50 2.31
C LYS A 73 5.88 -5.02 1.84
N LEU A 74 5.81 -4.45 0.66
CA LEU A 74 4.55 -4.02 0.04
C LEU A 74 3.82 -5.17 -0.67
N LYS A 75 4.55 -6.25 -0.97
CA LYS A 75 4.00 -7.45 -1.59
C LYS A 75 4.60 -8.70 -0.96
N GLY A 76 3.77 -9.68 -0.66
CA GLY A 76 4.22 -10.97 -0.13
C GLY A 76 3.15 -11.71 0.64
N VAL A 77 3.61 -12.57 1.54
CA VAL A 77 2.77 -13.34 2.45
C VAL A 77 3.20 -13.03 3.88
N HIS A 78 2.24 -12.76 4.75
CA HIS A 78 2.44 -12.71 6.19
C HIS A 78 1.60 -13.79 6.86
N THR A 79 2.21 -14.55 7.76
CA THR A 79 1.56 -15.67 8.45
C THR A 79 1.12 -15.22 9.83
N LEU A 80 -0.19 -15.19 10.07
CA LEU A 80 -0.78 -14.93 11.37
C LEU A 80 -0.79 -16.19 12.23
N ASP A 81 -0.72 -16.01 13.54
CA ASP A 81 -1.03 -17.07 14.50
C ASP A 81 -2.51 -17.50 14.38
N PRO A 82 -2.87 -18.68 14.89
CA PRO A 82 -4.25 -19.18 14.78
C PRO A 82 -5.27 -18.20 15.38
N LEU A 83 -6.33 -17.92 14.63
CA LEU A 83 -7.41 -17.02 15.03
C LEU A 83 -8.44 -17.75 15.86
N THR A 84 -9.01 -17.15 16.91
CA THR A 84 -10.08 -17.73 17.74
C THR A 84 -11.25 -18.30 16.95
N THR A 85 -11.96 -19.33 17.43
CA THR A 85 -13.15 -19.81 16.70
C THR A 85 -14.16 -18.70 16.50
N GLY A 86 -14.64 -18.52 15.26
CA GLY A 86 -15.64 -17.52 14.91
C GLY A 86 -15.23 -16.61 13.76
N LYS A 87 -16.00 -15.53 13.60
CA LYS A 87 -15.79 -14.55 12.52
C LYS A 87 -14.69 -13.57 12.89
N HIS A 88 -13.81 -13.31 11.94
CA HIS A 88 -12.72 -12.35 12.06
C HIS A 88 -12.64 -11.47 10.82
N THR A 89 -12.21 -10.23 11.02
CA THR A 89 -11.89 -9.30 9.93
C THR A 89 -10.38 -9.09 9.88
N ILE A 90 -9.76 -9.41 8.75
CA ILE A 90 -8.35 -9.13 8.51
C ILE A 90 -8.27 -7.94 7.56
N CYS A 91 -7.63 -6.86 7.99
CA CYS A 91 -7.45 -5.67 7.17
C CYS A 91 -5.97 -5.34 6.98
N ILE A 92 -5.63 -4.82 5.82
CA ILE A 92 -4.34 -4.18 5.55
C ILE A 92 -4.62 -2.70 5.30
N LYS A 93 -4.00 -1.82 6.09
CA LYS A 93 -4.22 -0.36 6.02
C LYS A 93 -2.91 0.33 5.70
N ILE A 94 -2.96 1.30 4.79
CA ILE A 94 -1.85 2.22 4.57
C ILE A 94 -1.89 3.28 5.67
N VAL A 95 -0.73 3.57 6.26
CA VAL A 95 -0.58 4.55 7.34
C VAL A 95 0.40 5.64 6.95
N ASN A 96 0.29 6.80 7.60
CA ASN A 96 1.29 7.85 7.53
C ASN A 96 2.50 7.54 8.44
N LYS A 97 3.51 8.42 8.43
CA LYS A 97 4.71 8.30 9.26
C LYS A 97 4.43 8.19 10.78
N GLY A 98 3.28 8.72 11.21
CA GLY A 98 2.80 8.63 12.60
C GLY A 98 1.95 7.39 12.88
N HIS A 99 2.02 6.34 12.05
CA HIS A 99 1.27 5.09 12.23
C HIS A 99 -0.26 5.28 12.21
N THR A 100 -0.75 6.39 11.64
CA THR A 100 -2.19 6.67 11.55
C THR A 100 -2.72 6.23 10.18
N PRO A 101 -3.78 5.39 10.11
CA PRO A 101 -4.41 5.01 8.85
C PRO A 101 -4.88 6.23 8.04
N ILE A 102 -4.61 6.22 6.73
CA ILE A 102 -4.95 7.34 5.83
C ILE A 102 -6.22 7.09 4.99
N GLY A 103 -6.93 6.00 5.27
CA GLY A 103 -8.22 5.64 4.65
C GLY A 103 -8.14 4.56 3.58
N THR A 104 -7.05 4.48 2.81
CA THR A 104 -6.88 3.41 1.82
C THR A 104 -6.55 2.08 2.52
N GLN A 105 -7.42 1.08 2.33
CA GLN A 105 -7.30 -0.24 2.92
C GLN A 105 -8.00 -1.32 2.08
N ALA A 106 -7.69 -2.58 2.37
CA ALA A 106 -8.51 -3.73 1.98
C ALA A 106 -8.75 -4.62 3.19
N CYS A 107 -9.91 -5.26 3.22
CA CYS A 107 -10.26 -6.22 4.27
C CYS A 107 -10.80 -7.49 3.64
N THR A 108 -10.59 -8.61 4.33
CA THR A 108 -11.21 -9.91 4.04
C THR A 108 -11.83 -10.46 5.32
N HIS A 109 -13.03 -11.01 5.22
CA HIS A 109 -13.71 -11.65 6.34
C HIS A 109 -13.46 -13.15 6.29
N VAL A 110 -13.12 -13.74 7.44
CA VAL A 110 -12.92 -15.18 7.55
C VAL A 110 -13.72 -15.76 8.69
N ASN A 111 -13.98 -17.05 8.64
CA ASN A 111 -14.57 -17.79 9.74
C ASN A 111 -13.62 -18.90 10.18
N ALA A 112 -13.02 -18.75 11.35
CA ALA A 112 -12.17 -19.76 11.96
C ALA A 112 -13.03 -20.89 12.53
N VAL A 113 -12.79 -22.11 12.05
CA VAL A 113 -13.54 -23.33 12.38
C VAL A 113 -12.64 -24.47 12.83
#